data_AF-A0A151TH01-F1
#
_entry.id   AF-A0A151TH01-F1
#
_cell.length_a   1.000
_cell.length_b   1.000
_cell.length_c   1.000
_cell.angle_alpha   90.00
_cell.angle_beta   90.00
_cell.angle_gamma   90.00
#
_symmetry.space_group_name_H-M   'P 1'
#
loop_
_entity.id
_entity.type
_entity.pdbx_description
1 polymer ?
#
loop_
_entity_poly.entity_id
_entity_poly.type
_entity_poly.pdbx_seq_one_letter_code
_entity_poly.pdbx_strand_id
1 'polypeptide(L)'
;EGLPTRDNLLLRGVTLKGQNGCVFCEEGLESNKHLFLLCPKAYAVWVILYAWWGVSGVLINELRSFCHQYMGLVSDSKGIKRVWSFVWFAGIWQLWKARNENIFKDKLFKVEEIVFMAQLRSWEWCTAARMKSSSFPEW
;
A
#
# COMPACT_ATOMS: atom_id res chain seq x y z
N GLU A 1 4.39 3.86 -18.73
CA GLU A 1 2.92 3.71 -18.81
C GLU A 1 2.32 3.87 -17.41
N GLY A 2 1.21 4.59 -17.27
CA GLY A 2 0.56 4.83 -15.97
C GLY A 2 -0.40 3.72 -15.57
N LEU A 3 -0.56 3.48 -14.26
CA LEU A 3 -1.56 2.55 -13.70
C LEU A 3 -2.98 2.94 -14.17
N PRO A 4 -3.89 1.98 -14.38
CA PRO A 4 -5.27 2.24 -14.84
C PRO A 4 -6.17 2.79 -13.72
N THR A 5 -5.73 3.85 -13.07
CA THR A 5 -6.53 4.70 -12.17
C THR A 5 -7.51 5.55 -12.97
N ARG A 6 -8.61 6.01 -12.35
CA ARG A 6 -9.65 6.78 -13.04
C ARG A 6 -9.08 8.01 -13.77
N ASP A 7 -8.16 8.76 -13.15
CA ASP A 7 -7.47 9.89 -13.79
C ASP A 7 -6.75 9.49 -15.11
N ASN A 8 -5.98 8.40 -15.08
CA ASN A 8 -5.25 7.90 -16.24
C ASN A 8 -6.18 7.32 -17.33
N LEU A 9 -7.33 6.75 -16.94
CA LEU A 9 -8.34 6.29 -17.88
C LEU A 9 -9.04 7.46 -18.57
N LEU A 10 -9.36 8.53 -17.82
CA LEU A 10 -9.90 9.77 -18.39
C LEU A 10 -8.92 10.41 -19.37
N LEU A 11 -7.63 10.45 -19.04
CA LEU A 11 -6.57 10.93 -19.96
C LEU A 11 -6.48 10.10 -21.26
N ARG A 12 -6.95 8.84 -21.25
CA ARG A 12 -7.02 7.96 -22.41
C ARG A 12 -8.39 7.98 -23.12
N GLY A 13 -9.28 8.90 -22.74
CA GLY A 13 -10.63 9.01 -23.30
C GLY A 13 -11.61 7.94 -22.83
N VAL A 14 -11.24 7.14 -21.81
CA VAL A 14 -12.11 6.11 -21.25
C VAL A 14 -12.91 6.72 -20.09
N THR A 15 -14.21 6.95 -20.32
CA THR A 15 -15.13 7.45 -19.29
C THR A 15 -15.82 6.28 -18.62
N LEU A 16 -15.59 6.09 -17.32
CA LEU A 16 -16.29 5.09 -16.52
C LEU A 16 -17.62 5.67 -16.03
N LYS A 17 -18.74 4.98 -16.30
CA LYS A 17 -20.06 5.35 -15.74
C LYS A 17 -20.10 4.91 -14.26
N GLY A 18 -20.45 5.82 -13.34
CA GLY A 18 -20.59 5.50 -11.91
C GLY A 18 -19.98 6.55 -10.98
N GLN A 19 -19.64 6.14 -9.75
CA GLN A 19 -19.03 7.02 -8.74
C GLN A 19 -17.77 7.72 -9.30
N ASN A 20 -17.65 9.03 -9.10
CA ASN A 20 -16.52 9.85 -9.56
C ASN A 20 -15.34 9.89 -8.55
N GLY A 21 -15.45 9.16 -7.44
CA GLY A 21 -14.54 9.22 -6.30
C GLY A 21 -13.34 8.27 -6.36
N CYS A 22 -12.57 8.18 -5.28
CA CYS A 22 -11.69 7.04 -5.03
C CYS A 22 -12.52 5.77 -4.81
N VAL A 23 -12.05 4.61 -5.29
CA VAL A 23 -12.72 3.31 -5.09
C VAL A 23 -12.88 2.93 -3.61
N PHE A 24 -12.05 3.48 -2.72
CA PHE A 24 -12.06 3.12 -1.30
C PHE A 24 -12.91 4.03 -0.44
N CYS A 25 -12.72 5.35 -0.56
CA CYS A 25 -13.38 6.35 0.28
C CYS A 25 -14.45 7.15 -0.45
N GLU A 26 -14.68 6.90 -1.75
CA GLU A 26 -15.69 7.58 -2.58
C GLU A 26 -15.50 9.10 -2.72
N GLU A 27 -14.41 9.63 -2.16
CA GLU A 27 -14.02 11.03 -2.18
C GLU A 27 -12.81 11.25 -3.10
N GLY A 28 -12.72 12.45 -3.69
CA GLY A 28 -11.60 12.87 -4.55
C GLY A 28 -11.46 12.06 -5.86
N LEU A 29 -10.73 12.60 -6.83
CA LEU A 29 -10.44 11.85 -8.06
C LEU A 29 -9.47 10.70 -7.74
N GLU A 30 -9.82 9.46 -8.13
CA GLU A 30 -8.89 8.34 -8.05
C GLU A 30 -7.65 8.62 -8.92
N SER A 31 -6.53 8.88 -8.25
CA SER A 31 -5.19 8.95 -8.80
C SER A 31 -4.28 8.01 -8.02
N ASN A 32 -3.09 7.71 -8.55
CA ASN A 32 -2.09 6.93 -7.79
C ASN A 32 -1.79 7.57 -6.43
N LYS A 33 -1.73 8.90 -6.38
CA LYS A 33 -1.48 9.65 -5.14
C LYS A 33 -2.60 9.46 -4.14
N HIS A 34 -3.84 9.60 -4.59
CA HIS A 34 -4.98 9.42 -3.70
C HIS A 34 -5.10 7.96 -3.26
N LEU A 35 -5.07 7.02 -4.19
CA LEU A 35 -5.28 5.59 -3.94
C LEU A 35 -4.30 5.02 -2.91
N PHE A 36 -3.02 5.35 -3.02
CA PHE A 36 -2.00 4.75 -2.16
C PHE A 36 -1.69 5.57 -0.91
N LEU A 37 -1.82 6.90 -0.95
CA LEU A 37 -1.29 7.76 0.12
C LEU A 37 -2.33 8.67 0.78
N LEU A 38 -3.17 9.36 0.00
CA LEU A 38 -4.09 10.37 0.56
C LEU A 38 -5.45 9.80 0.98
N CYS A 39 -5.82 8.64 0.46
CA CYS A 39 -7.08 8.00 0.82
C CYS A 39 -7.07 7.68 2.33
N PRO A 40 -8.07 8.13 3.11
CA PRO A 40 -8.13 7.86 4.54
C PRO A 40 -8.09 6.36 4.88
N LYS A 41 -8.68 5.52 4.03
CA LYS A 41 -8.66 4.06 4.20
C LYS A 41 -7.28 3.46 3.93
N ALA A 42 -6.56 3.94 2.91
CA ALA A 42 -5.18 3.52 2.66
C ALA A 42 -4.24 4.02 3.76
N TYR A 43 -4.46 5.24 4.26
CA TYR A 43 -3.71 5.80 5.38
C TYR A 43 -3.83 4.94 6.63
N ALA A 44 -5.03 4.46 6.97
CA ALA A 44 -5.22 3.55 8.11
C ALA A 44 -4.39 2.26 8.00
N VAL A 45 -4.27 1.67 6.79
CA VAL A 45 -3.41 0.52 6.55
C VAL A 45 -1.94 0.85 6.85
N TRP A 46 -1.47 2.00 6.37
CA TRP A 46 -0.09 2.43 6.62
C TRP A 46 0.20 2.68 8.10
N VAL A 47 -0.71 3.33 8.82
CA VAL A 47 -0.57 3.56 10.27
C VAL A 47 -0.35 2.25 11.02
N ILE A 48 -1.14 1.22 10.72
CA ILE A 48 -1.02 -0.08 11.40
C ILE A 48 0.26 -0.81 10.99
N LEU A 49 0.63 -0.80 9.70
CA LEU A 49 1.89 -1.40 9.24
C LEU A 49 3.12 -0.72 9.87
N TYR A 50 3.08 0.59 10.05
CA TYR A 50 4.17 1.34 10.67
C TYR A 50 4.23 1.10 12.17
N ALA A 51 3.08 1.07 12.86
CA ALA A 51 3.00 0.73 14.27
C ALA A 51 3.54 -0.68 14.55
N TRP A 52 3.26 -1.65 13.67
CA TRP A 52 3.84 -3.01 13.74
C TRP A 52 5.38 -2.99 13.69
N TRP A 53 5.98 -2.01 13.03
CA TRP A 53 7.44 -1.78 12.99
C TRP A 53 7.98 -0.83 14.06
N GLY A 54 7.13 -0.38 15.00
CA GLY A 54 7.51 0.60 16.01
C GLY A 54 7.74 2.01 15.46
N VAL A 55 7.27 2.30 14.25
CA VAL A 55 7.38 3.63 13.63
C VAL A 55 6.10 4.44 13.92
N SER A 56 6.24 5.56 14.61
CA SER A 56 5.15 6.50 14.94
C SER A 56 5.34 7.85 14.26
N GLY A 57 4.23 8.54 13.90
CA GLY A 57 4.26 9.97 13.55
C GLY A 57 4.60 10.32 12.09
N VAL A 58 4.42 9.41 11.14
CA VAL A 58 4.73 9.68 9.71
C VAL A 58 3.64 10.53 9.07
N LEU A 59 3.99 11.77 8.67
CA LEU A 59 3.18 12.62 7.80
C LEU A 59 3.39 12.19 6.34
N ILE A 60 2.35 11.62 5.72
CA ILE A 60 2.36 11.11 4.34
C ILE A 60 1.84 12.22 3.41
N ASN A 61 2.66 13.22 3.08
CA ASN A 61 2.22 14.36 2.23
C ASN A 61 2.94 14.51 0.87
N GLU A 62 4.14 13.94 0.66
CA GLU A 62 4.94 14.17 -0.56
C GLU A 62 5.39 12.86 -1.28
N LEU A 63 4.66 12.48 -2.34
CA LEU A 63 4.79 11.19 -3.05
C LEU A 63 6.13 10.99 -3.77
N ARG A 64 6.78 12.07 -4.21
CA ARG A 64 8.10 12.01 -4.88
C ARG A 64 9.25 11.80 -3.89
N SER A 65 9.01 12.13 -2.62
CA SER A 65 9.95 11.97 -1.52
C SER A 65 9.57 10.79 -0.61
N PHE A 66 8.42 10.13 -0.84
CA PHE A 66 7.91 9.11 0.07
C PHE A 66 8.75 7.83 0.09
N CYS A 67 9.22 7.30 -1.05
CA CYS A 67 10.10 6.13 -1.01
C CYS A 67 11.41 6.42 -0.27
N HIS A 68 11.98 7.62 -0.47
CA HIS A 68 13.24 8.00 0.19
C HIS A 68 13.03 8.28 1.69
N GLN A 69 11.99 9.03 2.05
CA GLN A 69 11.60 9.26 3.44
C GLN A 69 11.27 7.96 4.14
N TYR A 70 10.51 7.08 3.48
CA TYR A 70 10.16 5.76 3.98
C TYR A 70 11.40 4.94 4.30
N MET A 71 12.37 4.86 3.40
CA MET A 71 13.61 4.11 3.65
C MET A 71 14.48 4.71 4.76
N GLY A 72 14.25 5.97 5.15
CA GLY A 72 14.89 6.64 6.27
C GLY A 72 14.18 6.47 7.62
N LEU A 73 13.00 5.82 7.67
CA LEU A 73 12.24 5.61 8.91
C LEU A 73 12.81 4.48 9.79
N VAL A 74 13.73 3.69 9.25
CA VAL A 74 14.36 2.57 9.93
C VAL A 74 15.87 2.73 9.96
N SER A 75 16.54 1.95 10.82
CA SER A 75 18.00 1.96 10.93
C SER A 75 18.70 1.78 9.58
N ASP A 76 19.92 2.33 9.44
CA ASP A 76 20.74 2.22 8.23
C ASP A 76 21.30 0.81 7.94
N SER A 77 20.96 -0.19 8.74
CA SER A 77 21.31 -1.58 8.47
C SER A 77 20.73 -2.04 7.13
N LYS A 78 21.61 -2.53 6.24
CA LYS A 78 21.23 -3.04 4.91
C LYS A 78 20.15 -4.13 4.98
N GLY A 79 20.22 -4.99 6.00
CA GLY A 79 19.24 -6.05 6.22
C GLY A 79 17.86 -5.48 6.57
N ILE A 80 17.81 -4.57 7.54
CA ILE A 80 16.58 -3.93 8.01
C ILE A 80 15.92 -3.12 6.88
N LYS A 81 16.70 -2.30 6.16
CA LYS A 81 16.22 -1.54 5.00
C LYS A 81 15.60 -2.45 3.94
N ARG A 82 16.22 -3.59 3.65
CA ARG A 82 15.71 -4.52 2.64
C ARG A 82 14.43 -5.23 3.10
N VAL A 83 14.29 -5.55 4.38
CA VAL A 83 13.01 -6.06 4.90
C VAL A 83 11.94 -4.97 4.81
N TRP A 84 12.28 -3.76 5.26
CA TRP A 84 11.38 -2.62 5.27
C TRP A 84 10.87 -2.27 3.87
N SER A 85 11.70 -2.39 2.84
CA SER A 85 11.25 -2.22 1.45
C SER A 85 10.25 -3.29 1.03
N PHE A 86 10.41 -4.56 1.44
CA PHE A 86 9.41 -5.59 1.17
C PHE A 86 8.06 -5.32 1.85
N VAL A 87 8.07 -4.79 3.07
CA VAL A 87 6.83 -4.36 3.76
C VAL A 87 6.12 -3.26 2.97
N TRP A 88 6.88 -2.30 2.45
CA TRP A 88 6.33 -1.22 1.62
C TRP A 88 5.71 -1.73 0.32
N PHE A 89 6.47 -2.53 -0.43
CA PHE A 89 6.01 -3.11 -1.68
C PHE A 89 4.79 -4.01 -1.44
N ALA A 90 4.74 -4.72 -0.32
CA ALA A 90 3.60 -5.55 0.05
C ALA A 90 2.36 -4.69 0.35
N GLY A 91 2.51 -3.57 1.07
CA GLY A 91 1.43 -2.61 1.32
C GLY A 91 0.85 -2.04 0.02
N ILE A 92 1.71 -1.54 -0.87
CA ILE A 92 1.30 -1.04 -2.20
C ILE A 92 0.59 -2.13 -3.01
N TRP A 93 1.16 -3.34 -3.02
CA TRP A 93 0.58 -4.48 -3.75
C TRP A 93 -0.81 -4.84 -3.23
N GLN A 94 -1.00 -4.95 -1.91
CA GLN A 94 -2.29 -5.31 -1.35
C GLN A 94 -3.33 -4.21 -1.51
N LEU A 95 -2.96 -2.93 -1.43
CA LEU A 95 -3.86 -1.82 -1.76
C LEU A 95 -4.30 -1.91 -3.24
N TRP A 96 -3.36 -2.11 -4.16
CA TRP A 96 -3.70 -2.28 -5.58
C TRP A 96 -4.62 -3.49 -5.82
N LYS A 97 -4.34 -4.62 -5.17
CA LYS A 97 -5.16 -5.82 -5.25
C LYS A 97 -6.56 -5.59 -4.71
N ALA A 98 -6.69 -4.94 -3.54
CA ALA A 98 -7.97 -4.61 -2.93
C ALA A 98 -8.81 -3.70 -3.83
N ARG A 99 -8.18 -2.73 -4.51
CA ARG A 99 -8.85 -1.88 -5.51
C ARG A 99 -9.45 -2.69 -6.65
N ASN A 100 -8.69 -3.64 -7.19
CA ASN A 100 -9.19 -4.49 -8.27
C ASN A 100 -10.28 -5.45 -7.79
N GLU A 101 -10.15 -6.03 -6.60
CA GLU A 101 -11.20 -6.89 -6.02
C GLU A 101 -12.48 -6.11 -5.75
N ASN A 102 -12.40 -4.84 -5.35
CA ASN A 102 -13.56 -3.99 -5.19
C ASN A 102 -14.27 -3.74 -6.54
N ILE A 103 -13.53 -3.38 -7.59
CA ILE A 103 -14.11 -3.09 -8.92
C ILE A 103 -14.70 -4.32 -9.61
N PHE A 104 -13.98 -5.45 -9.57
CA PHE A 104 -14.31 -6.61 -10.39
C PHE A 104 -15.08 -7.70 -9.63
N LYS A 105 -15.16 -7.60 -8.31
CA LYS A 105 -15.78 -8.63 -7.44
C LYS A 105 -16.64 -8.04 -6.33
N ASP A 106 -16.90 -6.73 -6.34
CA ASP A 106 -17.67 -6.00 -5.32
C ASP A 106 -17.18 -6.27 -3.89
N LYS A 107 -15.89 -6.57 -3.72
CA LYS A 107 -15.33 -6.89 -2.41
C LYS A 107 -15.13 -5.62 -1.59
N LEU A 108 -15.66 -5.62 -0.37
CA LEU A 108 -15.49 -4.51 0.56
C LEU A 108 -14.03 -4.36 1.02
N PHE A 109 -13.59 -3.11 1.11
CA PHE A 109 -12.29 -2.77 1.68
C PHE A 109 -12.29 -2.99 3.20
N LYS A 110 -11.39 -3.85 3.68
CA LYS A 110 -11.19 -4.11 5.12
C LYS A 110 -9.73 -3.86 5.48
N VAL A 111 -9.49 -2.91 6.37
CA VAL A 111 -8.14 -2.45 6.74
C VAL A 111 -7.32 -3.63 7.29
N GLU A 112 -7.91 -4.39 8.20
CA GLU A 112 -7.28 -5.48 8.93
C GLU A 112 -6.87 -6.62 7.99
N GLU A 113 -7.72 -6.94 7.02
CA GLU A 113 -7.42 -7.97 6.01
C GLU A 113 -6.24 -7.56 5.13
N ILE A 114 -6.20 -6.30 4.71
CA ILE A 114 -5.12 -5.77 3.87
C ILE A 114 -3.79 -5.74 4.64
N VAL A 115 -3.82 -5.31 5.90
CA VAL A 115 -2.65 -5.33 6.79
C VAL A 115 -2.12 -6.75 6.95
N PHE A 116 -2.98 -7.71 7.30
CA PHE A 116 -2.61 -9.11 7.46
C PHE A 116 -1.98 -9.67 6.18
N MET A 117 -2.61 -9.43 5.03
CA MET A 117 -2.11 -9.90 3.74
C MET A 117 -0.80 -9.21 3.34
N ALA A 118 -0.57 -7.97 3.77
CA ALA A 118 0.69 -7.26 3.52
C ALA A 118 1.82 -7.83 4.40
N GLN A 119 1.54 -8.09 5.67
CA GLN A 119 2.47 -8.78 6.58
C GLN A 119 2.84 -10.15 6.01
N LEU A 120 1.85 -10.98 5.65
CA LEU A 120 2.07 -12.30 5.06
C LEU A 120 2.92 -12.23 3.79
N ARG A 121 2.60 -11.34 2.86
CA ARG A 121 3.36 -11.22 1.62
C ARG A 121 4.79 -10.74 1.86
N SER A 122 4.98 -9.81 2.80
CA SER A 122 6.31 -9.33 3.18
C SER A 122 7.19 -10.44 3.78
N TRP A 123 6.60 -11.32 4.59
CA TRP A 123 7.27 -12.50 5.15
C TRP A 123 7.65 -13.49 4.06
N GLU A 124 6.73 -13.83 3.15
CA GLU A 124 7.01 -14.74 2.04
C GLU A 124 8.12 -14.23 1.14
N TRP A 125 8.14 -12.93 0.83
CA TRP A 125 9.19 -12.32 0.03
C TRP A 125 10.54 -12.31 0.75
N CYS A 126 10.56 -12.06 2.06
CA CYS A 126 11.78 -12.18 2.86
C CYS A 126 12.29 -13.62 2.90
N THR A 127 11.40 -14.59 3.03
CA THR A 127 11.72 -16.03 3.07
C THR A 127 12.26 -16.50 1.72
N ALA A 128 11.60 -16.13 0.62
CA ALA A 128 12.06 -16.40 -0.74
C ALA A 128 13.43 -15.76 -1.04
N ALA A 129 13.69 -14.58 -0.48
CA ALA A 129 14.98 -13.90 -0.54
C ALA A 129 16.04 -14.46 0.42
N ARG A 130 15.73 -15.52 1.19
CA ARG A 130 16.59 -16.15 2.21
C ARG A 130 17.07 -15.18 3.29
N MET A 131 16.23 -14.22 3.64
CA MET A 131 16.55 -13.19 4.63
C MET A 131 16.08 -13.53 6.05
N LYS A 132 15.10 -14.44 6.19
CA LYS A 132 14.64 -14.96 7.48
C LYS A 132 14.39 -16.47 7.39
N SER A 133 14.52 -17.13 8.54
CA SER A 133 14.19 -18.55 8.75
C SER A 133 13.04 -18.77 9.74
N SER A 134 12.49 -17.69 10.30
CA SER A 134 11.40 -17.75 11.29
C SER A 134 10.05 -17.98 10.63
N SER A 135 9.13 -18.59 11.38
CA SER A 135 7.77 -18.83 10.93
C SER A 135 6.96 -17.53 10.86
N PHE A 136 5.86 -17.50 10.11
CA PHE A 136 5.02 -16.29 10.01
C PHE A 136 4.43 -15.80 11.35
N PRO A 137 4.03 -16.65 12.32
CA PRO A 137 3.62 -16.16 13.64
C PRO A 137 4.71 -15.41 14.41
N GLU A 138 5.98 -15.61 14.07
CA GLU A 138 7.15 -14.95 14.65
C GLU A 138 7.63 -13.76 13.81
N TRP A 139 6.85 -13.36 12.79
CA TRP A 139 7.18 -12.31 11.83
C TRP A 139 6.90 -10.89 12.35
#